data_AF-A0A3B8IUS6-F1
#
_entry.id   AF-A0A3B8IUS6-F1
#
_cell.length_a   1.000
_cell.length_b   1.000
_cell.length_c   1.000
_cell.angle_alpha   90.00
_cell.angle_beta   90.00
_cell.angle_gamma   90.00
#
_symmetry.space_group_name_H-M   'P 1'
#
loop_
_entity.id
_entity.type
_entity.pdbx_description
1 polymer ?
#
loop_
_entity_poly.entity_id
_entity_poly.type
_entity_poly.pdbx_seq_one_letter_code
_entity_poly.pdbx_strand_id
1 'polypeptide(L)'
;MNSMKTLYSVALAAMVVLAACQPETVEPSLTLIEGEVDYTLSQAEVDELLIADFGHADFDLAETMEYLSDYYAGLAEQDRISAQGRAESDQYVAVAQVFDGTTYYTDVDTGTPSQSVRARTVFSQGTFYAFVGANANVYFNGSNVDGEIDNASPLNCGSDDVRVISDARYFPQSPLGSPAGTSAYVIIGCDD
;
A
#
# COMPACT_ATOMS: atom_id res chain seq x y z
N MET A 1 10.91 70.51 -21.11
CA MET A 1 9.51 70.14 -21.39
C MET A 1 9.46 68.63 -21.58
N ASN A 2 8.78 67.94 -20.64
CA ASN A 2 8.10 66.64 -20.68
C ASN A 2 8.93 65.43 -21.20
N SER A 3 9.36 64.42 -20.45
CA SER A 3 8.82 63.66 -19.30
C SER A 3 7.39 63.15 -19.49
N MET A 4 7.26 61.90 -19.98
CA MET A 4 6.09 60.98 -20.01
C MET A 4 6.52 59.79 -20.89
N LYS A 5 6.35 58.49 -20.61
CA LYS A 5 5.72 57.70 -19.54
C LYS A 5 6.41 56.33 -19.53
N THR A 6 6.95 55.95 -18.39
CA THR A 6 7.15 54.55 -17.97
C THR A 6 5.77 53.96 -17.68
N LEU A 7 5.45 52.78 -18.22
CA LEU A 7 4.27 51.89 -18.03
C LEU A 7 4.09 51.23 -19.41
N TYR A 8 4.32 49.94 -19.65
CA TYR A 8 3.69 48.75 -19.05
C TYR A 8 4.59 47.54 -19.33
N SER A 9 5.25 46.98 -18.33
CA SER A 9 6.00 45.70 -18.50
C SER A 9 6.11 44.93 -17.18
N VAL A 10 5.04 44.86 -16.38
CA VAL A 10 5.04 44.11 -15.10
C VAL A 10 3.81 43.18 -14.98
N ALA A 11 3.27 42.69 -16.09
CA ALA A 11 2.09 41.81 -16.05
C ALA A 11 2.29 40.46 -16.76
N LEU A 12 3.53 40.09 -17.13
CA LEU A 12 3.79 38.81 -17.82
C LEU A 12 4.85 37.91 -17.15
N ALA A 13 5.27 38.23 -15.93
CA ALA A 13 6.18 37.35 -15.15
C ALA A 13 5.44 36.52 -14.09
N ALA A 14 4.16 36.81 -13.81
CA ALA A 14 3.39 36.13 -12.77
C ALA A 14 2.65 34.87 -13.24
N MET A 15 2.55 34.61 -14.56
CA MET A 15 1.85 33.43 -15.09
C MET A 15 2.77 32.24 -15.42
N VAL A 16 4.09 32.36 -15.25
CA VAL A 16 5.03 31.25 -15.54
C VAL A 16 5.39 30.46 -14.27
N VAL A 17 5.12 30.99 -13.08
CA VAL A 17 5.50 30.33 -11.80
C VAL A 17 4.44 29.34 -11.29
N LEU A 18 3.23 29.31 -11.88
CA LEU A 18 2.18 28.36 -11.48
C LEU A 18 2.22 27.02 -12.25
N ALA A 19 3.12 26.86 -13.24
CA ALA A 19 3.24 25.64 -14.03
C ALA A 19 4.30 24.65 -13.49
N ALA A 20 4.93 24.94 -12.35
CA ALA A 20 6.01 24.11 -11.78
C ALA A 20 5.59 23.29 -10.55
N CYS A 21 4.33 23.37 -10.11
CA CYS A 21 3.77 22.53 -9.05
C CYS A 21 2.45 21.93 -9.52
N GLN A 22 2.43 21.24 -10.67
CA GLN A 22 1.48 20.12 -10.72
C GLN A 22 2.11 19.04 -9.84
N PRO A 23 1.41 18.53 -8.81
CA PRO A 23 1.88 17.37 -8.08
C PRO A 23 2.13 16.29 -9.13
N GLU A 24 3.37 15.85 -9.22
CA GLU A 24 3.71 14.71 -10.06
C GLU A 24 2.91 13.54 -9.48
N THR A 25 2.03 12.95 -10.29
CA THR A 25 1.26 11.79 -9.85
C THR A 25 2.28 10.70 -9.56
N VAL A 26 2.43 10.34 -8.29
CA VAL A 26 3.26 9.20 -7.88
C VAL A 26 2.54 7.95 -8.38
N GLU A 27 2.98 7.41 -9.51
CA GLU A 27 2.53 6.12 -10.00
C GLU A 27 3.43 5.05 -9.37
N PRO A 28 2.89 4.16 -8.50
CA PRO A 28 3.70 3.13 -7.88
C PRO A 28 4.30 2.20 -8.95
N SER A 29 5.57 1.81 -8.77
CA SER A 29 6.21 0.86 -9.69
C SER A 29 5.50 -0.50 -9.61
N LEU A 30 5.04 -0.99 -10.76
CA LEU A 30 4.17 -2.16 -10.87
C LEU A 30 4.91 -3.30 -11.56
N THR A 31 5.01 -4.44 -10.89
CA THR A 31 5.48 -5.70 -11.50
C THR A 31 4.32 -6.69 -11.54
N LEU A 32 3.89 -7.08 -12.75
CA LEU A 32 2.85 -8.09 -12.95
C LEU A 32 3.48 -9.48 -13.04
N ILE A 33 3.19 -10.35 -12.08
CA ILE A 33 3.49 -11.78 -12.15
C ILE A 33 2.18 -12.55 -11.94
N GLU A 34 1.66 -13.19 -12.99
CA GLU A 34 0.57 -14.18 -12.90
C GLU A 34 -0.74 -13.77 -12.17
N GLY A 35 -1.04 -12.48 -12.01
CA GLY A 35 -2.24 -11.98 -11.32
C GLY A 35 -1.98 -11.43 -9.91
N GLU A 36 -0.75 -11.58 -9.43
CA GLU A 36 -0.17 -10.98 -8.23
C GLU A 36 0.41 -9.60 -8.60
N VAL A 37 0.11 -8.57 -7.80
CA VAL A 37 0.61 -7.21 -8.02
C VAL A 37 1.50 -6.80 -6.86
N ASP A 38 2.80 -6.76 -7.14
CA ASP A 38 3.79 -6.25 -6.22
C ASP A 38 3.95 -4.73 -6.40
N TYR A 39 3.79 -4.00 -5.30
CA TYR A 39 4.07 -2.58 -5.21
C TYR A 39 5.23 -2.31 -4.24
N THR A 40 6.13 -1.41 -4.63
CA THR A 40 7.21 -0.92 -3.77
C THR A 40 7.13 0.59 -3.73
N LEU A 41 7.03 1.16 -2.52
CA LEU A 41 7.02 2.60 -2.27
C LEU A 41 8.03 2.96 -1.18
N SER A 42 8.80 4.02 -1.41
CA SER A 42 9.59 4.66 -0.35
C SER A 42 8.68 5.42 0.61
N GLN A 43 9.17 5.66 1.84
CA GLN A 43 8.44 6.48 2.82
C GLN A 43 8.09 7.87 2.27
N ALA A 44 8.97 8.48 1.48
CA ALA A 44 8.71 9.80 0.89
C ALA A 44 7.52 9.77 -0.10
N GLU A 45 7.41 8.72 -0.90
CA GLU A 45 6.27 8.55 -1.81
C GLU A 45 4.95 8.34 -1.04
N VAL A 46 5.00 7.63 0.08
CA VAL A 46 3.83 7.45 0.97
C VAL A 46 3.43 8.77 1.62
N ASP A 47 4.40 9.57 2.09
CA ASP A 47 4.14 10.90 2.63
C ASP A 47 3.47 11.81 1.58
N GLU A 48 3.89 11.72 0.32
CA GLU A 48 3.27 12.46 -0.79
C GLU A 48 1.82 12.04 -1.04
N LEU A 49 1.52 10.74 -0.97
CA LEU A 49 0.15 10.21 -1.05
C LEU A 49 -0.72 10.72 0.10
N LEU A 50 -0.23 10.63 1.34
CA LEU A 50 -0.93 11.13 2.54
C LEU A 50 -1.18 12.64 2.47
N ILE A 51 -0.21 13.42 2.01
CA ILE A 51 -0.37 14.86 1.81
C ILE A 51 -1.40 15.16 0.72
N ALA A 52 -1.43 14.38 -0.36
CA ALA A 52 -2.41 14.56 -1.43
C ALA A 52 -3.84 14.32 -0.95
N ASP A 53 -4.06 13.29 -0.12
CA ASP A 53 -5.39 12.88 0.34
C ASP A 53 -5.87 13.65 1.60
N PHE A 54 -4.97 13.94 2.55
CA PHE A 54 -5.31 14.50 3.86
C PHE A 54 -4.70 15.89 4.14
N GLY A 55 -3.76 16.35 3.31
CA GLY A 55 -3.06 17.63 3.48
C GLY A 55 -1.92 17.61 4.51
N HIS A 56 -1.60 16.46 5.10
CA HIS A 56 -0.44 16.22 5.97
C HIS A 56 0.00 14.75 5.91
N ALA A 57 1.24 14.46 6.35
CA ALA A 57 1.79 13.10 6.49
C ALA A 57 2.10 12.73 7.95
N ASP A 58 1.58 13.50 8.92
CA ASP A 58 1.76 13.23 10.35
C ASP A 58 0.78 12.13 10.82
N PHE A 59 1.09 10.89 10.43
CA PHE A 59 0.39 9.68 10.83
C PHE A 59 1.37 8.75 11.55
N ASP A 60 0.90 7.97 12.51
CA ASP A 60 1.73 6.90 13.06
C ASP A 60 1.90 5.76 12.05
N LEU A 61 2.80 4.81 12.35
CA LEU A 61 3.07 3.72 11.42
C LEU A 61 1.84 2.83 11.21
N ALA A 62 1.07 2.54 12.26
CA ALA A 62 -0.11 1.67 12.12
C ALA A 62 -1.14 2.34 11.23
N GLU A 63 -1.41 3.64 11.45
CA GLU A 63 -2.30 4.45 10.63
C GLU A 63 -1.81 4.54 9.18
N THR A 64 -0.50 4.70 8.97
CA THR A 64 0.10 4.75 7.63
C THR A 64 -0.06 3.43 6.88
N MET A 65 0.16 2.30 7.56
CA MET A 65 0.00 0.97 6.96
C MET A 65 -1.47 0.61 6.72
N GLU A 66 -2.37 1.02 7.60
CA GLU A 66 -3.81 0.89 7.39
C GLU A 66 -4.26 1.71 6.18
N TYR A 67 -3.83 2.97 6.08
CA TYR A 67 -4.07 3.82 4.91
C TYR A 67 -3.58 3.16 3.61
N LEU A 68 -2.33 2.69 3.57
CA LEU A 68 -1.80 2.07 2.35
C LEU A 68 -2.56 0.80 1.98
N SER A 69 -2.94 -0.01 2.97
CA SER A 69 -3.74 -1.20 2.74
C SER A 69 -5.09 -0.84 2.11
N ASP A 70 -5.79 0.17 2.63
CA ASP A 70 -7.06 0.66 2.08
C ASP A 70 -6.89 1.26 0.68
N TYR A 71 -5.81 2.02 0.46
CA TYR A 71 -5.45 2.61 -0.82
C TYR A 71 -5.31 1.53 -1.90
N TYR A 72 -4.52 0.49 -1.63
CA TYR A 72 -4.30 -0.60 -2.59
C TYR A 72 -5.54 -1.47 -2.79
N ALA A 73 -6.33 -1.72 -1.74
CA ALA A 73 -7.61 -2.40 -1.88
C ALA A 73 -8.56 -1.64 -2.81
N GLY A 74 -8.62 -0.31 -2.66
CA GLY A 74 -9.42 0.57 -3.51
C GLY A 74 -8.95 0.59 -4.97
N LEU A 75 -7.64 0.64 -5.22
CA LEU A 75 -7.08 0.55 -6.57
C LEU A 75 -7.44 -0.78 -7.24
N ALA A 76 -7.24 -1.88 -6.52
CA ALA A 76 -7.53 -3.23 -7.00
C ALA A 76 -9.02 -3.45 -7.34
N GLU A 77 -9.92 -2.81 -6.60
CA GLU A 77 -11.35 -2.81 -6.91
C GLU A 77 -11.65 -2.01 -8.18
N GLN A 78 -11.11 -0.80 -8.30
CA GLN A 78 -11.31 0.07 -9.47
C GLN A 78 -10.80 -0.55 -10.76
N ASP A 79 -9.62 -1.16 -10.72
CA ASP A 79 -9.01 -1.84 -11.88
C ASP A 79 -9.90 -2.98 -12.37
N ARG A 80 -10.47 -3.76 -11.46
CA ARG A 80 -11.35 -4.87 -11.83
C ARG A 80 -12.70 -4.39 -12.37
N ILE A 81 -13.31 -3.36 -11.77
CA ILE A 81 -14.54 -2.75 -12.29
C ILE A 81 -14.31 -2.25 -13.72
N SER A 82 -13.17 -1.60 -13.95
CA SER A 82 -12.76 -1.09 -15.27
C SER A 82 -12.57 -2.23 -16.28
N ALA A 83 -11.95 -3.34 -15.87
CA ALA A 83 -11.71 -4.50 -16.73
C ALA A 83 -12.98 -5.32 -17.06
N GLN A 84 -13.89 -5.48 -16.11
CA GLN A 84 -15.11 -6.30 -16.27
C GLN A 84 -16.31 -5.49 -16.81
N GLY A 85 -16.20 -4.16 -16.86
CA GLY A 85 -17.25 -3.26 -17.36
C GLY A 85 -18.54 -3.31 -16.54
N ARG A 86 -18.48 -3.80 -15.29
CA ARG A 86 -19.60 -3.93 -14.35
C ARG A 86 -19.13 -3.65 -12.92
N ALA A 87 -19.98 -2.99 -12.15
CA ALA A 87 -19.67 -2.49 -10.82
C ALA A 87 -19.90 -3.49 -9.66
N GLU A 88 -20.47 -4.68 -9.92
CA GLU A 88 -20.95 -5.56 -8.85
C GLU A 88 -20.64 -7.04 -9.14
N SER A 89 -19.38 -7.41 -8.97
CA SER A 89 -18.99 -8.79 -8.73
C SER A 89 -18.55 -8.84 -7.27
N ASP A 90 -19.04 -9.78 -6.46
CA ASP A 90 -18.43 -10.06 -5.17
C ASP A 90 -16.90 -10.24 -5.37
N GLN A 91 -16.11 -9.50 -4.60
CA GLN A 91 -14.65 -9.46 -4.71
C GLN A 91 -14.01 -9.62 -3.35
N TYR A 92 -13.01 -10.48 -3.31
CA TYR A 92 -12.02 -10.47 -2.26
C TYR A 92 -10.75 -9.79 -2.76
N VAL A 93 -10.14 -8.98 -1.90
CA VAL A 93 -8.80 -8.44 -2.09
C VAL A 93 -7.98 -8.82 -0.86
N ALA A 94 -6.83 -9.43 -1.05
CA ALA A 94 -5.86 -9.65 0.01
C ALA A 94 -4.71 -8.66 -0.18
N VAL A 95 -4.28 -8.03 0.91
CA VAL A 95 -3.14 -7.12 0.95
C VAL A 95 -2.18 -7.61 2.02
N ALA A 96 -0.92 -7.78 1.67
CA ALA A 96 0.16 -8.10 2.59
C ALA A 96 1.26 -7.05 2.43
N GLN A 97 1.75 -6.53 3.56
CA GLN A 97 2.68 -5.41 3.57
C GLN A 97 3.77 -5.59 4.64
N VAL A 98 4.99 -5.20 4.30
CA VAL A 98 6.12 -5.09 5.22
C VAL A 98 6.77 -3.71 5.04
N PHE A 99 6.95 -3.00 6.16
CA PHE A 99 7.73 -1.77 6.21
C PHE A 99 9.06 -1.99 6.91
N ASP A 100 10.10 -1.64 6.18
CA ASP A 100 11.47 -2.00 6.50
C ASP A 100 12.25 -0.85 7.20
N GLY A 101 11.54 0.25 7.49
CA GLY A 101 12.10 1.50 8.00
C GLY A 101 12.38 2.55 6.93
N THR A 102 12.38 2.18 5.66
CA THR A 102 12.59 3.08 4.51
C THR A 102 11.59 2.84 3.37
N THR A 103 11.18 1.59 3.17
CA THR A 103 10.42 1.12 2.02
C THR A 103 9.29 0.20 2.47
N TYR A 104 8.12 0.42 1.88
CA TYR A 104 6.94 -0.42 1.97
C TYR A 104 6.96 -1.39 0.80
N TYR A 105 6.93 -2.67 1.12
CA TYR A 105 6.77 -3.76 0.17
C TYR A 105 5.37 -4.31 0.32
N THR A 106 4.58 -4.23 -0.75
CA THR A 106 3.16 -4.62 -0.74
C THR A 106 2.93 -5.67 -1.80
N ASP A 107 2.29 -6.76 -1.42
CA ASP A 107 1.68 -7.70 -2.33
C ASP A 107 0.15 -7.57 -2.26
N VAL A 108 -0.50 -7.63 -3.41
CA VAL A 108 -1.96 -7.54 -3.56
C VAL A 108 -2.44 -8.63 -4.51
N ASP A 109 -3.42 -9.40 -4.05
CA ASP A 109 -4.12 -10.40 -4.86
C ASP A 109 -5.63 -10.16 -4.82
N THR A 110 -6.31 -10.51 -5.91
CA THR A 110 -7.76 -10.31 -6.06
C THR A 110 -8.45 -11.56 -6.58
N GLY A 111 -9.69 -11.78 -6.14
CA GLY A 111 -10.48 -12.91 -6.65
C GLY A 111 -11.95 -12.82 -6.35
N THR A 112 -12.70 -13.79 -6.88
CA THR A 112 -14.13 -13.97 -6.61
C THR A 112 -14.35 -14.90 -5.40
N PRO A 113 -15.57 -14.97 -4.82
CA PRO A 113 -15.89 -15.92 -3.75
C PRO A 113 -15.73 -17.41 -4.10
N SER A 114 -15.40 -17.73 -5.35
CA SER A 114 -15.12 -19.10 -5.79
C SER A 114 -13.64 -19.44 -5.91
N GLN A 115 -12.77 -18.43 -5.76
CA GLN A 115 -11.33 -18.54 -5.92
C GLN A 115 -10.64 -18.34 -4.58
N SER A 116 -9.50 -19.00 -4.38
CA SER A 116 -8.62 -18.63 -3.27
C SER A 116 -7.88 -17.37 -3.66
N VAL A 117 -7.68 -16.48 -2.70
CA VAL A 117 -6.94 -15.23 -2.85
C VAL A 117 -5.88 -15.21 -1.77
N ARG A 118 -4.65 -14.86 -2.10
CA ARG A 118 -3.55 -14.80 -1.15
C ARG A 118 -2.55 -13.73 -1.55
N ALA A 119 -2.34 -12.79 -0.65
CA ALA A 119 -1.18 -11.92 -0.67
C ALA A 119 -0.20 -12.36 0.43
N ARG A 120 1.10 -12.38 0.12
CA ARG A 120 2.14 -12.74 1.07
C ARG A 120 3.45 -12.04 0.77
N THR A 121 3.90 -11.24 1.74
CA THR A 121 5.25 -10.67 1.74
C THR A 121 6.12 -11.38 2.78
N VAL A 122 7.31 -11.82 2.38
CA VAL A 122 8.30 -12.42 3.28
C VAL A 122 9.62 -11.68 3.16
N PHE A 123 10.11 -11.16 4.28
CA PHE A 123 11.43 -10.54 4.38
C PHE A 123 12.32 -11.33 5.33
N SER A 124 13.58 -11.50 4.94
CA SER A 124 14.63 -12.07 5.77
C SER A 124 15.90 -11.27 5.52
N GLN A 125 16.47 -10.67 6.56
CA GLN A 125 17.74 -9.95 6.47
C GLN A 125 18.61 -10.16 7.69
N GLY A 126 19.93 -10.02 7.49
CA GLY A 126 20.94 -10.33 8.49
C GLY A 126 20.87 -9.46 9.75
N THR A 127 21.14 -10.08 10.90
CA THR A 127 21.44 -9.58 12.28
C THR A 127 21.02 -8.19 12.77
N PHE A 128 21.16 -7.11 11.98
CA PHE A 128 20.75 -5.76 12.37
C PHE A 128 19.84 -5.18 11.30
N TYR A 129 18.54 -5.34 11.52
CA TYR A 129 17.52 -4.70 10.72
C TYR A 129 16.60 -3.86 11.60
N ALA A 130 16.38 -2.61 11.20
CA ALA A 130 15.42 -1.73 11.85
C ALA A 130 14.04 -1.99 11.25
N PHE A 131 13.47 -3.17 11.51
CA PHE A 131 12.07 -3.42 11.16
C PHE A 131 11.18 -2.53 12.02
N VAL A 132 10.09 -2.06 11.41
CA VAL A 132 9.18 -1.13 12.09
C VAL A 132 7.73 -1.63 12.04
N GLY A 133 7.27 -2.28 10.96
CA GLY A 133 5.90 -2.80 10.91
C GLY A 133 5.56 -3.75 9.76
N ALA A 134 4.48 -4.50 9.94
CA ALA A 134 3.89 -5.38 8.95
C ALA A 134 2.35 -5.37 9.09
N ASN A 135 1.66 -5.48 7.95
CA ASN A 135 0.20 -5.43 7.84
C ASN A 135 -0.26 -6.58 6.95
N ALA A 136 -1.31 -7.28 7.31
CA ALA A 136 -2.00 -8.25 6.48
C ALA A 136 -3.51 -7.99 6.60
N ASN A 137 -4.20 -7.70 5.49
CA ASN A 137 -5.63 -7.40 5.49
C ASN A 137 -6.36 -8.14 4.37
N VAL A 138 -7.62 -8.52 4.62
CA VAL A 138 -8.54 -9.10 3.64
C VAL A 138 -9.77 -8.21 3.55
N TYR A 139 -10.13 -7.83 2.33
CA TYR A 139 -11.28 -7.00 2.03
C TYR A 139 -12.32 -7.80 1.25
N PHE A 140 -13.59 -7.51 1.51
CA PHE A 140 -14.74 -7.96 0.74
C PHE A 140 -15.54 -6.75 0.26
N ASN A 141 -15.62 -6.55 -1.07
CA ASN A 141 -16.31 -5.40 -1.69
C ASN A 141 -15.93 -4.06 -1.03
N GLY A 142 -14.63 -3.80 -0.92
CA GLY A 142 -14.07 -2.57 -0.33
C GLY A 142 -14.12 -2.48 1.19
N SER A 143 -14.71 -3.46 1.89
CA SER A 143 -14.78 -3.47 3.36
C SER A 143 -13.76 -4.44 3.94
N ASN A 144 -12.92 -4.02 4.88
CA ASN A 144 -12.02 -4.91 5.61
C ASN A 144 -12.85 -5.93 6.44
N VAL A 145 -12.62 -7.22 6.22
CA VAL A 145 -13.31 -8.33 6.89
C VAL A 145 -12.40 -9.13 7.83
N ASP A 146 -11.10 -8.97 7.70
CA ASP A 146 -10.08 -9.62 8.54
C ASP A 146 -8.75 -8.88 8.38
N GLY A 147 -8.00 -8.73 9.45
CA GLY A 147 -6.79 -7.92 9.41
C GLY A 147 -5.93 -8.03 10.65
N GLU A 148 -4.63 -7.91 10.46
CA GLU A 148 -3.62 -7.88 11.51
C GLU A 148 -2.54 -6.85 11.13
N ILE A 149 -2.25 -5.94 12.05
CA ILE A 149 -1.14 -4.99 11.94
C ILE A 149 -0.27 -5.18 13.17
N ASP A 150 1.00 -5.47 12.97
CA ASP A 150 1.97 -5.56 14.06
C ASP A 150 3.19 -4.69 13.77
N ASN A 151 3.64 -4.00 14.81
CA ASN A 151 4.74 -3.07 14.75
C ASN A 151 5.79 -3.51 15.77
N ALA A 152 6.91 -4.03 15.29
CA ALA A 152 8.03 -4.38 16.16
C ALA A 152 8.97 -3.17 16.29
N SER A 153 9.30 -2.79 17.53
CA SER A 153 10.28 -1.74 17.79
C SER A 153 11.17 -2.07 18.99
N PRO A 154 12.49 -1.91 18.86
CA PRO A 154 13.34 -2.58 17.88
C PRO A 154 13.56 -4.06 18.24
N LEU A 155 13.58 -4.95 17.23
CA LEU A 155 13.89 -6.37 17.41
C LEU A 155 15.42 -6.56 17.40
N ASN A 156 15.99 -7.25 18.39
CA ASN A 156 17.41 -7.59 18.44
C ASN A 156 17.58 -9.11 18.42
N CYS A 157 18.05 -9.64 17.29
CA CYS A 157 18.25 -11.07 17.08
C CYS A 157 19.70 -11.54 17.27
N GLY A 158 20.59 -10.69 17.78
CA GLY A 158 21.97 -11.09 18.07
C GLY A 158 22.74 -11.52 16.82
N SER A 159 22.91 -12.83 16.62
CA SER A 159 23.53 -13.45 15.43
C SER A 159 22.54 -13.96 14.39
N ASP A 160 21.26 -13.98 14.74
CA ASP A 160 20.23 -14.67 13.97
C ASP A 160 19.58 -13.69 12.99
N ASP A 161 19.02 -14.22 11.92
CA ASP A 161 18.37 -13.41 10.90
C ASP A 161 17.01 -12.94 11.43
N VAL A 162 16.64 -11.70 11.12
CA VAL A 162 15.28 -11.24 11.41
C VAL A 162 14.39 -11.66 10.26
N ARG A 163 13.29 -12.34 10.57
CA ARG A 163 12.29 -12.79 9.61
C ARG A 163 10.94 -12.15 9.88
N VAL A 164 10.36 -11.62 8.80
CA VAL A 164 9.03 -11.03 8.78
C VAL A 164 8.17 -11.76 7.77
N ILE A 165 6.96 -12.12 8.17
CA ILE A 165 5.94 -12.70 7.31
C ILE A 165 4.67 -11.90 7.51
N SER A 166 4.18 -11.28 6.44
CA SER A 166 2.80 -10.84 6.33
C SER A 166 2.06 -11.78 5.38
N ASP A 167 0.91 -12.29 5.78
CA ASP A 167 0.14 -13.25 4.98
C ASP A 167 -1.37 -13.02 5.18
N ALA A 168 -2.04 -12.62 4.10
CA ALA A 168 -3.48 -12.38 4.05
C ALA A 168 -4.12 -13.35 3.05
N ARG A 169 -5.19 -14.04 3.47
CA ARG A 169 -5.83 -15.07 2.66
C ARG A 169 -7.34 -15.05 2.76
N TYR A 170 -7.96 -15.31 1.62
CA TYR A 170 -9.32 -15.84 1.52
C TYR A 170 -9.28 -17.24 0.93
N PHE A 171 -10.04 -18.16 1.53
CA PHE A 171 -10.28 -19.48 0.97
C PHE A 171 -11.78 -19.75 0.84
N PRO A 172 -12.24 -20.19 -0.35
CA PRO A 172 -13.65 -20.47 -0.58
C PRO A 172 -14.08 -21.73 0.16
N GLN A 173 -15.39 -21.90 0.29
CA GLN A 173 -15.95 -23.12 0.88
C GLN A 173 -15.48 -24.35 0.09
N SER A 174 -14.93 -25.34 0.78
CA SER A 174 -14.51 -26.57 0.14
C SER A 174 -15.73 -27.39 -0.28
N PRO A 175 -15.71 -28.04 -1.46
CA PRO A 175 -16.69 -29.06 -1.82
C PRO A 175 -16.80 -30.21 -0.82
N LEU A 176 -15.76 -30.41 0.02
CA LEU A 176 -15.70 -31.43 1.06
C LEU A 176 -16.30 -30.98 2.42
N GLY A 177 -16.87 -29.77 2.48
CA GLY A 177 -17.65 -29.30 3.64
C GLY A 177 -16.93 -28.34 4.59
N SER A 178 -15.65 -27.99 4.33
CA SER A 178 -14.98 -26.92 5.09
C SER A 178 -15.61 -25.56 4.76
N PRO A 179 -15.93 -24.72 5.76
CA PRO A 179 -16.51 -23.40 5.52
C PRO A 179 -15.51 -22.50 4.76
N ALA A 180 -16.04 -21.50 4.05
CA ALA A 180 -15.22 -20.39 3.58
C ALA A 180 -14.64 -19.66 4.79
N GLY A 181 -13.47 -19.03 4.61
CA GLY A 181 -12.86 -18.28 5.68
C GLY A 181 -11.79 -17.33 5.18
N THR A 182 -11.40 -16.45 6.09
CA THR A 182 -10.30 -15.52 5.94
C THR A 182 -9.22 -15.87 6.95
N SER A 183 -8.00 -15.42 6.68
CA SER A 183 -6.89 -15.48 7.62
C SER A 183 -5.96 -14.32 7.30
N ALA A 184 -5.76 -13.43 8.26
CA ALA A 184 -4.68 -12.46 8.26
C ALA A 184 -3.75 -12.75 9.44
N TYR A 185 -2.44 -12.78 9.20
CA TYR A 185 -1.48 -12.82 10.30
C TYR A 185 -0.16 -12.17 9.92
N VAL A 186 0.50 -11.67 10.95
CA VAL A 186 1.84 -11.11 10.89
C VAL A 186 2.74 -11.90 11.85
N ILE A 187 3.96 -12.22 11.41
CA ILE A 187 5.00 -12.81 12.25
C ILE A 187 6.23 -11.94 12.11
N ILE A 188 6.72 -11.42 13.23
CA ILE A 188 8.00 -10.70 13.31
C ILE A 188 8.85 -11.40 14.39
N GLY A 189 9.99 -11.95 14.01
CA GLY A 189 10.82 -12.73 14.93
C GLY A 189 12.23 -13.01 14.43
N CYS A 190 13.03 -13.63 15.28
CA CYS A 190 14.34 -14.18 14.92
C CYS A 190 14.15 -15.58 14.32
N ASP A 191 14.87 -15.89 13.25
CA ASP A 191 14.91 -17.22 12.61
C ASP A 191 16.29 -17.84 12.85
N ASP A 192 16.31 -19.00 13.54
CA ASP A 192 17.52 -19.76 13.93
C ASP A 192 18.18 -20.52 12.76
#